data_AF-A0A3D3CGI0-F1
#
_entry.id   AF-A0A3D3CGI0-F1
#
_cell.length_a   1.000
_cell.length_b   1.000
_cell.length_c   1.000
_cell.angle_alpha   90.00
_cell.angle_beta   90.00
_cell.angle_gamma   90.00
#
_symmetry.space_group_name_H-M   'P 1'
#
loop_
_entity.id
_entity.type
_entity.pdbx_description
1 polymer ?
#
loop_
_entity_poly.entity_id
_entity_poly.type
_entity_poly.pdbx_seq_one_letter_code
_entity_poly.pdbx_strand_id
1 'polypeptide(L)'
;GKDLWGCAVEAVAEYREYAVRLDGAAPEVLPQALRLAGRGILHFQVAEEHHVTARQWRLLPGLDPDALGRSVGTVLARVLSGCFPMAEVHGMDGELRPTLSAADADALLFGEKR
;
A
#
# COMPACT_ATOMS: atom_id res chain seq x y z
N GLY A 1 -16.96 -28.40 4.07
CA GLY A 1 -15.63 -27.76 4.04
C GLY A 1 -15.77 -26.50 3.22
N LYS A 2 -15.52 -25.32 3.81
CA LYS A 2 -15.45 -24.09 3.02
C LYS A 2 -14.06 -24.04 2.42
N ASP A 3 -13.99 -24.09 1.10
CA ASP A 3 -12.74 -24.00 0.35
C ASP A 3 -12.06 -22.68 0.68
N LEU A 4 -10.85 -22.75 1.23
CA LEU A 4 -10.01 -21.60 1.58
C LEU A 4 -9.77 -20.67 0.37
N TRP A 5 -9.93 -21.21 -0.83
CA TRP A 5 -9.84 -20.47 -2.09
C TRP A 5 -11.07 -19.60 -2.39
N GLY A 6 -12.27 -20.02 -1.97
CA GLY A 6 -13.50 -19.25 -2.17
C GLY A 6 -13.52 -17.98 -1.30
N CYS A 7 -13.13 -18.09 -0.03
CA CYS A 7 -13.05 -16.94 0.88
C CYS A 7 -11.98 -15.91 0.47
N ALA A 8 -10.83 -16.37 -0.05
CA ALA A 8 -9.77 -15.47 -0.52
C ALA A 8 -10.19 -14.67 -1.75
N VAL A 9 -10.93 -15.27 -2.68
CA VAL A 9 -11.39 -14.60 -3.91
C VAL A 9 -12.54 -13.63 -3.63
N GLU A 10 -13.48 -13.98 -2.74
CA GLU A 10 -14.56 -13.06 -2.32
C GLU A 10 -14.02 -11.84 -1.57
N ALA A 11 -13.06 -12.04 -0.65
CA ALA A 11 -12.42 -10.94 0.06
C ALA A 11 -11.69 -9.99 -0.92
N VAL A 12 -10.93 -10.52 -1.88
CA VAL A 12 -10.25 -9.71 -2.91
C VAL A 12 -11.22 -8.89 -3.78
N ALA A 13 -12.45 -9.36 -4.01
CA ALA A 13 -13.48 -8.61 -4.74
C ALA A 13 -14.03 -7.43 -3.92
N GLU A 14 -14.22 -7.61 -2.62
CA GLU A 14 -14.70 -6.58 -1.68
C GLU A 14 -13.67 -5.44 -1.52
N TYR A 15 -12.36 -5.72 -1.61
CA TYR A 15 -11.31 -4.72 -1.41
C TYR A 15 -10.99 -3.83 -2.62
N ARG A 16 -11.56 -4.12 -3.79
CA ARG A 16 -11.43 -3.21 -4.94
C ARG A 16 -12.02 -1.84 -4.68
N GLU A 17 -12.95 -1.75 -3.73
CA GLU A 17 -13.70 -0.54 -3.41
C GLU A 17 -12.97 0.36 -2.41
N TYR A 18 -12.04 -0.20 -1.62
CA TYR A 18 -11.36 0.50 -0.53
C TYR A 18 -9.97 1.01 -0.94
N ALA A 19 -9.58 2.13 -0.34
CA ALA A 19 -8.19 2.58 -0.34
C ALA A 19 -7.51 2.25 1.00
N VAL A 20 -6.24 1.86 0.96
CA VAL A 20 -5.45 1.64 2.18
C VAL A 20 -4.69 2.90 2.54
N ARG A 21 -4.91 3.40 3.75
CA ARG A 21 -4.16 4.52 4.32
C ARG A 21 -2.81 4.03 4.84
N LEU A 22 -1.77 4.58 4.26
CA LEU A 22 -0.39 4.37 4.63
C LEU A 22 0.12 5.53 5.48
N ASP A 23 0.89 5.21 6.51
CA ASP A 23 1.65 6.19 7.26
C ASP A 23 2.96 6.50 6.51
N GLY A 24 3.04 7.67 5.88
CA GLY A 24 4.22 8.10 5.13
C GLY A 24 5.47 8.33 6.00
N ALA A 25 5.31 8.51 7.31
CA ALA A 25 6.41 8.63 8.25
C ALA A 25 6.98 7.25 8.65
N ALA A 26 6.23 6.17 8.46
CA ALA A 26 6.65 4.83 8.82
C ALA A 26 7.88 4.39 7.99
N PRO A 27 8.94 3.88 8.62
CA PRO A 27 10.12 3.37 7.91
C PRO A 27 9.79 2.29 6.87
N GLU A 28 8.80 1.47 7.17
CA GLU A 28 8.35 0.32 6.39
C GLU A 28 7.29 0.64 5.34
N VAL A 29 6.92 1.91 5.13
CA VAL A 29 5.82 2.30 4.23
C VAL A 29 5.98 1.75 2.80
N LEU A 30 7.19 1.82 2.24
CA LEU A 30 7.49 1.35 0.89
C LEU A 30 7.37 -0.20 0.76
N PRO A 31 8.05 -1.02 1.59
CA PRO A 31 7.88 -2.46 1.53
C PRO A 31 6.48 -2.92 1.95
N GLN A 32 5.78 -2.19 2.82
CA GLN A 32 4.38 -2.50 3.17
C GLN A 32 3.45 -2.30 1.98
N ALA A 33 3.56 -1.18 1.25
CA ALA A 33 2.74 -0.94 0.07
C ALA A 33 2.94 -2.00 -1.02
N LEU A 34 4.19 -2.36 -1.30
CA LEU A 34 4.52 -3.44 -2.25
C LEU A 34 3.93 -4.79 -1.84
N ARG A 35 3.98 -5.12 -0.54
CA ARG A 35 3.41 -6.36 0.01
C ARG A 35 1.89 -6.39 -0.16
N LEU A 36 1.22 -5.30 0.18
CA LEU A 36 -0.24 -5.16 0.03
C LEU A 36 -0.65 -5.22 -1.45
N ALA A 37 0.10 -4.58 -2.33
CA ALA A 37 -0.13 -4.64 -3.78
C ALA A 37 0.03 -6.05 -4.34
N GLY A 38 1.04 -6.81 -3.87
CA GLY A 38 1.21 -8.22 -4.16
C GLY A 38 0.05 -9.13 -3.71
N ARG A 39 -0.86 -8.61 -2.88
CA ARG A 39 -2.08 -9.29 -2.41
C ARG A 39 -3.36 -8.78 -3.10
N GLY A 40 -3.23 -7.87 -4.05
CA GLY A 40 -4.37 -7.36 -4.83
C GLY A 40 -4.97 -6.05 -4.31
N ILE A 41 -4.37 -5.41 -3.31
CA ILE A 41 -4.74 -4.04 -2.93
C ILE A 41 -4.15 -3.07 -3.95
N LEU A 42 -5.01 -2.32 -4.63
CA LEU A 42 -4.57 -1.45 -5.73
C LEU A 42 -4.68 0.04 -5.40
N HIS A 43 -5.44 0.45 -4.39
CA HIS A 43 -5.64 1.86 -4.07
C HIS A 43 -4.97 2.20 -2.74
N PHE A 44 -4.08 3.18 -2.76
CA PHE A 44 -3.35 3.64 -1.58
C PHE A 44 -3.56 5.13 -1.36
N GLN A 45 -3.58 5.54 -0.09
CA GLN A 45 -3.59 6.94 0.32
C GLN A 45 -2.44 7.21 1.26
N VAL A 46 -1.73 8.31 1.03
CA VAL A 46 -0.63 8.76 1.88
C VAL A 46 -0.62 10.29 1.94
N ALA A 47 -0.25 10.84 3.09
CA ALA A 47 -0.16 12.28 3.27
C ALA A 47 1.03 12.84 2.45
N GLU A 48 0.82 13.93 1.71
CA GLU A 48 1.79 14.43 0.72
C GLU A 48 3.04 15.06 1.35
N GLU A 49 2.94 15.50 2.61
CA GLU A 49 4.00 16.18 3.35
C GLU A 49 5.19 15.26 3.69
N HIS A 50 5.01 13.95 3.63
CA HIS A 50 6.07 13.00 3.97
C HIS A 50 7.05 12.82 2.82
N HIS A 51 8.34 12.84 3.15
CA HIS A 51 9.43 12.67 2.20
C HIS A 51 10.27 11.44 2.55
N VAL A 52 10.77 10.76 1.52
CA VAL A 52 11.56 9.54 1.68
C VAL A 52 12.84 9.85 2.43
N THR A 53 12.98 9.20 3.58
CA THR A 53 14.16 9.29 4.44
C THR A 53 15.22 8.26 4.03
N ALA A 54 16.47 8.48 4.47
CA ALA A 54 17.55 7.52 4.26
C ALA A 54 17.25 6.15 4.89
N ARG A 55 16.44 6.11 5.96
CA ARG A 55 16.01 4.86 6.59
C ARG A 55 15.05 4.09 5.69
N GLN A 56 14.03 4.76 5.15
CA GLN A 56 13.08 4.14 4.21
C GLN A 56 13.80 3.67 2.93
N TRP A 57 14.70 4.48 2.38
CA TRP A 57 15.47 4.13 1.19
C TRP A 57 16.31 2.85 1.39
N ARG A 58 16.94 2.68 2.55
CA ARG A 58 17.71 1.46 2.88
C ARG A 58 16.85 0.20 3.01
N LEU A 59 15.57 0.34 3.34
CA LEU A 59 14.65 -0.79 3.51
C LEU A 59 14.09 -1.33 2.19
N LEU A 60 14.32 -0.63 1.08
CA LEU A 60 13.95 -1.09 -0.26
C LEU A 60 15.16 -1.09 -1.20
N PRO A 61 15.97 -2.16 -1.19
CA PRO A 61 17.11 -2.30 -2.10
C PRO A 61 16.65 -2.21 -3.56
N GLY A 62 17.35 -1.42 -4.38
CA GLY A 62 16.99 -1.19 -5.79
C GLY A 62 16.10 0.04 -6.02
N LEU A 63 15.74 0.78 -4.98
CA LEU A 63 15.09 2.08 -5.14
C LEU A 63 16.05 3.10 -5.77
N ASP A 64 15.54 3.88 -6.72
CA ASP A 64 16.27 4.93 -7.42
C ASP A 64 16.96 5.88 -6.43
N PRO A 65 18.26 6.22 -6.60
CA PRO A 65 18.95 7.19 -5.76
C PRO A 65 18.24 8.55 -5.67
N ASP A 66 17.55 8.97 -6.73
CA ASP A 66 16.82 10.24 -6.79
C ASP A 66 15.53 10.22 -5.96
N ALA A 67 15.15 9.08 -5.37
CA ALA A 67 14.00 8.95 -4.49
C ALA A 67 14.22 9.63 -3.12
N LEU A 68 15.48 9.75 -2.67
CA LEU A 68 15.77 10.34 -1.37
C LEU A 68 15.33 11.81 -1.32
N GLY A 69 14.55 12.18 -0.30
CA GLY A 69 14.02 13.54 -0.17
C GLY A 69 12.90 13.90 -1.15
N ARG A 70 12.39 12.95 -1.93
CA ARG A 70 11.14 13.12 -2.70
C ARG A 70 9.93 12.77 -1.85
N SER A 71 8.75 13.25 -2.25
CA SER A 71 7.49 12.86 -1.60
C SER A 71 7.32 11.33 -1.63
N VAL A 72 6.90 10.78 -0.49
CA VAL A 72 6.60 9.35 -0.34
C VAL A 72 5.51 8.93 -1.32
N GLY A 73 4.47 9.75 -1.53
CA GLY A 73 3.40 9.46 -2.48
C GLY A 73 3.90 9.31 -3.91
N THR A 74 4.72 10.24 -4.37
CA THR A 74 5.34 10.19 -5.71
C THR A 74 6.23 8.96 -5.88
N VAL A 75 7.04 8.64 -4.88
CA VAL A 75 7.92 7.48 -4.93
C VAL A 75 7.12 6.18 -4.93
N LEU A 76 6.08 6.08 -4.09
CA LEU A 76 5.16 4.94 -4.08
C LEU A 76 4.47 4.76 -5.44
N ALA A 77 3.93 5.83 -6.03
CA ALA A 77 3.27 5.75 -7.33
C ALA A 77 4.21 5.19 -8.41
N ARG A 78 5.47 5.65 -8.43
CA ARG A 78 6.49 5.18 -9.38
C ARG A 78 6.88 3.71 -9.14
N VAL A 79 7.12 3.34 -7.88
CA VAL A 79 7.50 1.97 -7.51
C VAL A 79 6.36 0.99 -7.81
N LEU A 80 5.14 1.34 -7.41
CA LEU A 80 3.97 0.49 -7.59
C LEU A 80 3.61 0.35 -9.07
N SER A 81 3.60 1.41 -9.87
CA SER A 81 3.29 1.30 -11.31
C SER A 81 4.27 0.42 -12.08
N GLY A 82 5.53 0.31 -11.63
CA GLY A 82 6.52 -0.59 -12.22
C GLY A 82 6.25 -2.08 -11.98
N CYS A 83 5.61 -2.44 -10.86
CA CYS A 83 5.32 -3.82 -10.48
C CYS A 83 3.83 -4.21 -10.64
N PHE A 84 2.95 -3.23 -10.48
CA PHE A 84 1.50 -3.34 -10.39
C PHE A 84 0.87 -2.18 -11.17
N PRO A 85 0.75 -2.27 -12.52
CA PRO A 85 0.32 -1.14 -13.35
C PRO A 85 -1.06 -0.56 -13.05
N MET A 86 -1.92 -1.34 -12.36
CA MET A 86 -3.25 -0.91 -11.94
C MET A 86 -3.28 -0.24 -10.56
N ALA A 87 -2.14 -0.15 -9.86
CA ALA A 87 -2.06 0.46 -8.56
C ALA A 87 -2.08 2.00 -8.68
N GLU A 88 -2.85 2.63 -7.81
CA GLU A 88 -3.03 4.07 -7.72
C GLU A 88 -2.65 4.57 -6.33
N VAL A 89 -2.01 5.73 -6.27
CA VAL A 89 -1.63 6.40 -5.03
C VAL A 89 -2.22 7.80 -5.05
N HIS A 90 -2.94 8.15 -3.98
CA HIS A 90 -3.67 9.41 -3.84
C HIS A 90 -3.23 10.14 -2.57
N GLY A 91 -3.32 11.48 -2.58
CA GLY A 91 -3.15 12.31 -1.37
C GLY A 91 -4.32 12.15 -0.40
N MET A 92 -4.11 12.42 0.89
CA MET A 92 -5.16 12.31 1.91
C MET A 92 -6.27 13.37 1.81
N ASP A 93 -6.04 14.47 1.08
CA ASP A 93 -7.04 15.52 0.85
C ASP A 93 -8.07 15.15 -0.24
N GLY A 94 -7.85 14.05 -0.96
CA GLY A 94 -8.75 13.55 -2.00
C GLY A 94 -9.59 12.38 -1.49
N GLU A 95 -10.68 12.63 -0.77
CA GLU A 95 -11.63 11.57 -0.45
C GLU A 95 -12.45 11.19 -1.70
N LEU A 96 -12.29 9.95 -2.18
CA LEU A 96 -13.20 9.34 -3.16
C LEU A 96 -13.63 7.90 -2.80
N ARG A 97 -12.94 7.24 -1.85
CA ARG A 97 -13.20 5.84 -1.49
C ARG A 97 -13.15 5.66 0.02
N PRO A 98 -13.96 4.73 0.57
CA PRO A 98 -13.82 4.35 1.97
C PRO A 98 -12.41 3.80 2.24
N THR A 99 -11.86 4.15 3.41
CA THR A 99 -10.46 3.85 3.73
C THR A 99 -10.32 2.83 4.83
N LEU A 100 -9.32 1.95 4.72
CA LEU A 100 -8.87 1.05 5.79
C LEU A 100 -7.46 1.42 6.22
N SER A 101 -7.11 1.18 7.48
CA SER A 101 -5.71 1.32 7.89
C SER A 101 -4.88 0.19 7.30
N ALA A 102 -3.57 0.41 7.13
CA ALA A 102 -2.68 -0.66 6.67
C ALA A 102 -2.67 -1.88 7.61
N ALA A 103 -2.83 -1.65 8.92
CA ALA A 103 -2.93 -2.72 9.91
C ALA A 103 -4.22 -3.54 9.75
N ASP A 104 -5.36 -2.89 9.49
CA ASP A 104 -6.62 -3.59 9.24
C ASP A 104 -6.56 -4.35 7.91
N ALA A 105 -5.98 -3.74 6.87
CA ALA A 105 -5.74 -4.41 5.59
C ALA A 105 -4.86 -5.65 5.77
N ASP A 106 -3.80 -5.56 6.57
CA ASP A 106 -2.98 -6.71 6.94
C ASP A 106 -3.81 -7.74 7.73
N ALA A 107 -4.51 -7.36 8.80
CA ALA A 107 -5.30 -8.29 9.62
C ALA A 107 -6.37 -9.04 8.82
N LEU A 108 -7.01 -8.37 7.86
CA LEU A 108 -8.01 -8.94 6.96
C LEU A 108 -7.39 -9.90 5.94
N LEU A 109 -6.26 -9.54 5.32
CA LEU A 109 -5.59 -10.37 4.31
C LEU A 109 -4.86 -11.57 4.92
N PHE A 110 -4.35 -11.43 6.15
CA PHE A 110 -3.56 -12.44 6.83
C PHE A 110 -4.38 -13.28 7.82
N GLY A 111 -5.61 -12.87 8.11
CA GLY A 111 -6.53 -13.59 8.98
C GLY A 111 -5.91 -13.85 10.35
N GLU A 112 -6.08 -12.92 11.29
CA GLU A 112 -6.10 -13.36 12.68
C GLU A 112 -7.31 -14.30 12.84
N LYS A 113 -7.04 -15.60 12.74
CA LYS A 113 -7.90 -16.61 13.34
C LYS A 113 -8.03 -16.25 14.82
N ARG A 114 -9.16 -15.68 15.19
CA ARG A 114 -9.68 -15.83 16.55
C ARG A 114 -11.00 -16.58 16.45
#